data_AF-A0AAX7UY92-F1
#
_entry.id   AF-A0AAX7UY92-F1
#
_cell.length_a   1.000
_cell.length_b   1.000
_cell.length_c   1.000
_cell.angle_alpha   90.00
_cell.angle_beta   90.00
_cell.angle_gamma   90.00
#
_symmetry.space_group_name_H-M   'P 1'
#
loop_
_entity.id
_entity.type
_entity.pdbx_description
1 polymer ?
#
loop_
_entity_poly.entity_id
_entity_poly.type
_entity_poly.pdbx_seq_one_letter_code
_entity_poly.pdbx_strand_id
1 'polypeptide(L)'
;MTLKFADDTVVVGLISDNNETAYLKEIRNLENWCQRNNLLLNVSKTKELIVDFSTKQERNYQTPVINECPVERVDSFKYLGVHITQDLSWSCHINTVVKKARQRLYHLRRLRDFQLPSKVLRNFYSCTIESILTGNILTCFGNSTMQDRRALQRVVRSAGRTIRSELPDLHSIYSRRCWTKARKIVKDLSHPNNRLFSLLRSGKRFRSLKTNTERLRRSFFPQAMRSLNHTTTQY
;
A
#
# COMPACT_ATOMS: atom_id res chain seq x y z
N MET A 1 -3.61 11.43 14.63
CA MET A 1 -3.02 10.07 14.74
C MET A 1 -1.58 10.14 14.31
N THR A 2 -0.66 9.54 15.06
CA THR A 2 0.77 9.53 14.75
C THR A 2 1.22 8.10 14.44
N LEU A 3 1.91 7.92 13.31
CA LEU A 3 2.52 6.66 12.88
C LEU A 3 4.03 6.85 12.87
N LYS A 4 4.78 5.88 13.38
CA LYS A 4 6.25 5.94 13.44
C LYS A 4 6.88 4.66 12.92
N PHE A 5 7.95 4.81 12.15
CA PHE A 5 8.86 3.74 11.75
C PHE A 5 10.29 4.27 11.78
N ALA A 6 11.12 3.79 12.72
CA ALA A 6 12.45 4.36 12.97
C ALA A 6 12.37 5.89 13.18
N ASP A 7 13.04 6.68 12.35
CA ASP A 7 13.00 8.14 12.31
C ASP A 7 11.82 8.70 11.50
N ASP A 8 11.29 7.93 10.54
CA ASP A 8 10.12 8.33 9.75
C ASP A 8 8.88 8.43 10.65
N THR A 9 8.31 9.63 10.74
CA THR A 9 7.09 9.92 11.51
C THR A 9 6.04 10.56 10.62
N VAL A 10 4.80 10.07 10.68
CA VAL A 10 3.66 10.60 9.93
C VAL A 10 2.59 11.05 10.92
N VAL A 11 2.19 12.32 10.79
CA VAL A 11 1.04 12.88 11.50
C VAL A 11 -0.13 12.91 10.53
N VAL A 12 -1.23 12.26 10.91
CA VAL A 12 -2.48 12.23 10.16
C VAL A 12 -3.54 12.97 10.96
N GLY A 13 -4.08 14.04 10.36
CA GLY A 13 -5.21 14.82 10.88
C GLY A 13 -6.41 14.74 9.95
N LEU A 14 -7.61 14.68 10.52
CA LEU A 14 -8.86 14.86 9.76
C LEU A 14 -9.21 16.35 9.76
N ILE A 15 -9.39 16.91 8.56
CA ILE A 15 -9.89 18.27 8.38
C ILE A 15 -11.38 18.17 8.04
N SER A 16 -12.22 18.81 8.84
CA SER A 16 -13.68 18.84 8.66
C SER A 16 -14.13 20.29 8.59
N ASP A 17 -15.07 20.61 7.71
CA ASP A 17 -15.65 21.96 7.58
C ASP A 17 -14.60 23.07 7.44
N ASN A 18 -13.51 22.78 6.72
CA ASN A 18 -12.36 23.67 6.53
C ASN A 18 -11.66 24.08 7.84
N ASN A 19 -11.82 23.28 8.90
CA ASN A 19 -11.17 23.49 10.19
C ASN A 19 -9.96 22.58 10.36
N GLU A 20 -8.77 23.17 10.27
CA GLU A 20 -7.48 22.50 10.40
C GLU A 20 -6.89 22.55 11.81
N THR A 21 -7.60 23.16 12.77
CA THR A 21 -7.06 23.48 14.10
C THR A 21 -6.51 22.23 14.81
N ALA A 22 -7.21 21.11 14.73
CA ALA A 22 -6.77 19.85 15.34
C ALA A 22 -5.49 19.31 14.68
N TYR A 23 -5.37 19.40 13.36
CA TYR A 23 -4.19 18.97 12.62
C TYR A 23 -2.98 19.85 12.96
N LEU A 24 -3.13 21.18 12.89
CA LEU A 24 -2.07 22.13 13.21
C LEU A 24 -1.63 22.04 14.67
N LYS A 25 -2.58 21.80 15.59
CA LYS A 25 -2.27 21.56 17.02
C LYS A 25 -1.39 20.32 17.18
N GLU A 26 -1.64 19.24 16.45
CA GLU A 26 -0.81 18.04 16.55
C GLU A 26 0.59 18.23 15.97
N ILE A 27 0.74 19.03 14.92
CA ILE A 27 2.07 19.40 14.39
C ILE A 27 2.87 20.17 15.47
N ARG A 28 2.24 21.17 16.11
CA ARG A 28 2.86 21.93 17.20
C ARG A 28 3.19 21.06 18.41
N ASN A 29 2.32 20.11 18.76
CA ASN A 29 2.60 19.16 19.84
C ASN A 29 3.83 18.30 19.52
N LEU A 30 3.94 17.82 18.28
CA LEU A 30 5.08 17.03 17.82
C LEU A 30 6.37 17.86 17.85
N GLU A 31 6.34 19.09 17.34
CA GLU A 31 7.46 20.02 17.34
C GLU A 31 7.95 20.30 18.77
N ASN A 32 7.04 20.66 19.69
CA ASN A 32 7.36 20.87 21.09
C ASN A 32 7.95 19.62 21.75
N TRP A 33 7.41 18.44 21.43
CA TRP A 33 7.95 17.18 21.95
C TRP A 33 9.36 16.92 21.41
N CYS A 34 9.61 17.14 20.12
CA CYS A 34 10.94 17.00 19.53
C CYS A 34 11.94 17.96 20.18
N GLN A 35 11.59 19.23 20.36
CA GLN A 35 12.43 20.23 21.03
C GLN A 35 12.78 19.81 22.46
N ARG A 36 11.79 19.39 23.27
CA ARG A 36 12.01 18.91 24.64
C ARG A 36 12.89 17.66 24.73
N ASN A 37 12.92 16.86 23.67
CA ASN A 37 13.71 15.63 23.60
C ASN A 37 15.01 15.81 22.81
N ASN A 38 15.43 17.06 22.53
CA ASN A 38 16.65 17.38 21.78
C ASN A 38 16.70 16.72 20.39
N LEU A 39 15.55 16.60 19.72
CA LEU A 39 15.41 16.07 18.37
C LEU A 39 15.18 17.21 17.38
N LEU A 40 16.00 17.25 16.33
CA LEU A 40 15.88 18.24 15.27
C LEU A 40 14.99 17.70 14.14
N LEU A 41 13.93 18.43 13.82
CA LEU A 41 13.06 18.14 12.68
C LEU A 41 13.72 18.63 11.38
N ASN A 42 13.88 17.73 10.42
CA ASN A 42 14.40 18.08 9.10
C ASN A 42 13.27 18.56 8.18
N VAL A 43 12.97 19.85 8.22
CA VAL A 43 11.88 20.46 7.44
C VAL A 43 12.03 20.22 5.93
N SER A 44 13.26 20.17 5.41
CA SER A 44 13.51 19.88 3.98
C SER A 44 13.06 18.48 3.54
N LYS A 45 13.05 17.51 4.46
CA LYS A 45 12.57 16.14 4.21
C LYS A 45 11.11 15.95 4.59
N THR A 46 10.57 16.78 5.47
CA THR A 46 9.15 16.78 5.84
C THR A 46 8.30 17.32 4.70
N LYS A 47 7.26 16.58 4.33
CA LYS A 47 6.32 16.96 3.28
C LYS A 47 4.89 16.88 3.80
N GLU A 48 4.05 17.79 3.32
CA GLU A 48 2.61 17.74 3.52
C GLU A 48 1.94 17.13 2.29
N LEU A 49 1.09 16.13 2.51
CA LEU A 49 0.24 15.53 1.47
C LEU A 49 -1.21 15.68 1.90
N ILE A 50 -1.98 16.47 1.15
CA ILE A 50 -3.42 16.63 1.38
C ILE A 50 -4.19 15.64 0.52
N VAL A 51 -5.11 14.91 1.13
CA VAL A 51 -6.01 13.99 0.44
C VAL A 51 -7.42 14.53 0.59
N ASP A 52 -7.92 15.17 -0.47
CA ASP A 52 -9.27 15.73 -0.51
C ASP A 52 -10.02 15.24 -1.75
N PHE A 53 -11.19 14.64 -1.54
CA PHE A 53 -12.10 14.18 -2.60
C PHE A 53 -13.35 15.05 -2.71
N SER A 54 -13.38 16.20 -2.02
CA SER A 54 -14.48 17.16 -2.12
C SER A 54 -14.53 17.77 -3.51
N THR A 55 -15.75 18.00 -4.01
CA THR A 55 -16.00 18.72 -5.26
C THR A 55 -16.02 20.24 -5.09
N LYS A 56 -15.80 20.76 -3.87
CA LYS A 56 -15.76 22.20 -3.61
C LYS A 56 -14.46 22.76 -4.21
N GLN A 57 -14.59 23.78 -5.07
CA GLN A 57 -13.50 24.28 -5.90
C GLN A 57 -12.42 25.07 -5.15
N GLU A 58 -12.69 25.58 -3.95
CA GLU A 58 -11.74 26.43 -3.23
C GLU A 58 -11.63 25.99 -1.77
N ARG A 59 -10.46 25.46 -1.41
CA ARG A 59 -10.03 25.31 -0.02
C ARG A 59 -8.63 25.87 0.13
N ASN A 60 -8.54 26.98 0.85
CA ASN A 60 -7.28 27.60 1.21
C ASN A 60 -6.76 26.94 2.49
N TYR A 61 -6.17 25.76 2.35
CA TYR A 61 -5.57 25.07 3.49
C TYR A 61 -4.32 25.79 3.97
N GLN A 62 -4.26 26.08 5.26
CA GLN A 62 -3.10 26.74 5.85
C GLN A 62 -1.86 25.86 5.66
N THR A 63 -0.74 26.47 5.24
CA THR A 63 0.52 25.73 5.14
C THR A 63 1.13 25.57 6.53
N PRO A 64 1.44 24.35 6.98
CA PRO A 64 2.13 24.14 8.24
C PRO A 64 3.51 24.79 8.24
N VAL A 65 3.90 25.34 9.39
CA VAL A 65 5.23 25.91 9.62
C VAL A 65 5.88 25.14 10.76
N ILE A 66 7.13 24.70 10.55
CA ILE A 66 7.96 23.99 11.53
C ILE A 66 9.30 24.71 11.58
N ASN A 67 9.78 25.07 12.77
CA ASN A 67 11.01 25.86 12.96
C ASN A 67 11.04 27.09 12.04
N GLU A 68 9.93 27.84 11.98
CA GLU A 68 9.73 29.03 11.13
C GLU A 68 9.84 28.79 9.61
N CYS A 69 10.02 27.54 9.18
CA CYS A 69 10.09 27.16 7.79
C CYS A 69 8.74 26.56 7.34
N PRO A 70 8.14 27.02 6.23
CA PRO A 70 6.94 26.40 5.68
C PRO A 70 7.26 24.98 5.19
N VAL A 71 6.37 24.04 5.48
CA VAL A 71 6.47 22.66 5.01
C VAL A 71 6.04 22.59 3.55
N GLU A 72 6.85 21.95 2.70
CA GLU A 72 6.52 21.77 1.29
C GLU A 72 5.31 20.85 1.13
N ARG A 73 4.27 21.36 0.46
CA ARG A 73 3.09 20.60 0.04
C ARG A 73 3.37 19.89 -1.28
N VAL A 74 3.07 18.59 -1.35
CA VAL A 74 3.34 17.74 -2.51
C VAL A 74 2.11 16.95 -2.91
N ASP A 75 2.02 16.61 -4.19
CA ASP A 75 0.93 15.77 -4.73
C ASP A 75 1.20 14.27 -4.57
N SER A 76 2.46 13.91 -4.31
CA SER A 76 2.93 12.54 -4.19
C SER A 76 4.14 12.49 -3.28
N PHE A 77 4.17 11.51 -2.38
CA PHE A 77 5.29 11.28 -1.48
C PHE A 77 5.63 9.80 -1.39
N LYS A 78 6.92 9.50 -1.26
CA LYS A 78 7.41 8.13 -1.10
C LYS A 78 7.61 7.82 0.38
N TYR A 79 6.71 7.05 0.96
CA TYR A 79 6.77 6.58 2.34
C TYR A 79 7.09 5.09 2.41
N LEU A 80 8.17 4.70 3.11
CA LEU A 80 8.62 3.31 3.27
C LEU A 80 8.68 2.50 1.96
N GLY A 81 9.08 3.15 0.87
CA GLY A 81 9.19 2.51 -0.45
C GLY A 81 7.90 2.49 -1.28
N VAL A 82 6.80 3.03 -0.76
CA VAL A 82 5.50 3.14 -1.43
C VAL A 82 5.21 4.58 -1.82
N HIS A 83 4.77 4.83 -3.06
CA HIS A 83 4.31 6.17 -3.45
C HIS A 83 2.85 6.31 -3.07
N ILE A 84 2.54 7.34 -2.30
CA ILE A 84 1.20 7.75 -1.90
C ILE A 84 0.91 9.08 -2.59
N THR A 85 -0.18 9.13 -3.34
CA THR A 85 -0.60 10.32 -4.09
C THR A 85 -1.84 10.94 -3.45
N GLN A 86 -2.07 12.23 -3.68
CA GLN A 86 -3.22 12.97 -3.15
C GLN A 86 -4.57 12.36 -3.56
N ASP A 87 -4.64 11.75 -4.75
CA ASP A 87 -5.82 11.07 -5.27
C ASP A 87 -5.93 9.59 -4.81
N LEU A 88 -4.98 9.15 -3.98
CA LEU A 88 -4.79 7.76 -3.51
C LEU A 88 -4.77 6.73 -4.65
N SER A 89 -4.37 7.13 -5.86
CA SER A 89 -4.14 6.24 -6.99
C SER A 89 -2.85 5.44 -6.80
N TRP A 90 -2.85 4.20 -7.30
CA TRP A 90 -1.67 3.33 -7.23
C TRP A 90 -0.82 3.37 -8.50
N SER A 91 -1.23 4.10 -9.54
CA SER A 91 -0.56 4.07 -10.84
C SER A 91 0.88 4.58 -10.76
N CYS A 92 1.16 5.65 -9.99
CA CYS A 92 2.53 6.14 -9.77
C CYS A 92 3.43 5.06 -9.15
N HIS A 93 2.95 4.41 -8.08
CA HIS A 93 3.68 3.33 -7.43
C HIS A 93 3.87 2.12 -8.36
N ILE A 94 2.81 1.68 -9.04
CA ILE A 94 2.83 0.51 -9.92
C ILE A 94 3.76 0.74 -11.12
N ASN A 95 3.75 1.93 -11.72
CA ASN A 95 4.69 2.27 -12.80
C ASN A 95 6.15 2.19 -12.33
N THR A 96 6.44 2.65 -11.11
CA THR A 96 7.77 2.52 -10.50
C THR A 96 8.15 1.04 -10.31
N VAL A 97 7.23 0.22 -9.80
CA VAL A 97 7.42 -1.23 -9.60
C VAL A 97 7.66 -1.94 -10.94
N VAL A 98 6.87 -1.63 -11.96
CA VAL A 98 7.00 -2.19 -13.32
C VAL A 98 8.35 -1.80 -13.92
N LYS A 99 8.80 -0.54 -13.78
CA LYS A 99 10.12 -0.10 -14.29
C LYS A 99 11.26 -0.89 -13.65
N LYS A 100 11.24 -1.05 -12.32
CA LYS A 100 12.23 -1.88 -11.59
C LYS A 100 12.19 -3.35 -12.02
N ALA A 101 11.00 -3.92 -12.16
CA ALA A 101 10.85 -5.31 -12.57
C ALA A 101 11.33 -5.54 -14.02
N ARG A 102 11.13 -4.57 -14.92
CA ARG A 102 11.65 -4.61 -16.30
C ARG A 102 13.17 -4.60 -16.37
N GLN A 103 13.84 -3.83 -15.51
CA GLN A 103 15.30 -3.89 -15.38
C GLN A 103 15.76 -5.30 -14.98
N ARG A 104 15.04 -5.95 -14.06
CA ARG A 104 15.34 -7.33 -13.61
C ARG A 104 15.06 -8.39 -14.68
N LEU A 105 14.09 -8.15 -15.57
CA LEU A 105 13.86 -9.01 -16.74
C LEU A 105 15.06 -9.07 -17.68
N TYR A 106 15.83 -7.98 -17.82
CA TYR A 106 17.05 -7.99 -18.63
C TYR A 106 18.05 -9.01 -18.06
N HIS A 107 18.30 -8.99 -16.76
CA HIS A 107 19.18 -9.97 -16.11
C HIS A 107 18.66 -11.39 -16.26
N LEU A 108 17.34 -11.61 -16.11
CA LEU A 108 16.74 -12.94 -16.34
C LEU A 108 16.99 -13.45 -17.77
N ARG A 109 16.94 -12.58 -18.80
CA ARG A 109 17.28 -12.96 -20.17
C ARG A 109 18.76 -13.30 -20.31
N ARG A 110 19.66 -12.51 -19.74
CA ARG A 110 21.11 -12.82 -19.74
C ARG A 110 21.40 -14.17 -19.10
N LEU A 111 20.77 -14.49 -17.97
CA LEU A 111 20.89 -15.80 -17.33
C LEU A 111 20.38 -16.94 -18.23
N ARG A 112 19.34 -16.68 -19.03
CA ARG A 112 18.86 -17.64 -20.02
C ARG A 112 19.85 -17.81 -21.18
N ASP A 113 20.49 -16.74 -21.63
CA ASP A 113 21.51 -16.78 -22.69
C ASP A 113 22.73 -17.61 -22.26
N PHE A 114 23.07 -17.58 -20.97
CA PHE A 114 24.07 -18.47 -20.34
C PHE A 114 23.58 -19.91 -20.12
N GLN A 115 22.41 -20.27 -20.67
CA GLN A 115 21.85 -21.62 -20.66
C GLN A 115 21.65 -22.21 -19.24
N LEU A 116 21.40 -21.35 -18.25
CA LEU A 116 21.17 -21.82 -16.88
C LEU A 116 19.89 -22.68 -16.79
N PRO A 117 19.87 -23.69 -15.90
CA PRO A 117 18.71 -24.56 -15.72
C PRO A 117 17.43 -23.78 -15.37
N SER A 118 16.28 -24.23 -15.88
CA SER A 118 14.99 -23.56 -15.65
C SER A 118 14.64 -23.40 -14.16
N LYS A 119 15.10 -24.31 -13.30
CA LYS A 119 14.96 -24.21 -11.84
C LYS A 119 15.68 -22.98 -11.27
N VAL A 120 16.89 -22.70 -11.75
CA VAL A 120 17.67 -21.51 -11.34
C VAL A 120 17.00 -20.25 -11.84
N LEU A 121 16.52 -20.22 -13.08
CA LEU A 121 15.81 -19.07 -13.65
C LEU A 121 14.49 -18.79 -12.90
N ARG A 122 13.75 -19.83 -12.51
CA ARG A 122 12.54 -19.73 -11.69
C ARG A 122 12.86 -19.16 -10.31
N ASN A 123 13.92 -19.64 -9.66
CA ASN A 123 14.37 -19.10 -8.37
C ASN A 123 14.76 -17.62 -8.49
N PHE A 124 15.52 -17.26 -9.53
CA PHE A 124 15.87 -15.86 -9.79
C PHE A 124 14.62 -14.99 -9.97
N TYR A 125 13.63 -15.46 -10.75
CA TYR A 125 12.36 -14.76 -10.91
C TYR A 125 11.65 -14.56 -9.56
N SER A 126 11.50 -15.61 -8.75
CA SER A 126 10.81 -15.53 -7.47
C SER A 126 11.52 -14.56 -6.51
N CYS A 127 12.84 -14.64 -6.41
CA CYS A 127 13.63 -13.82 -5.49
C CYS A 127 13.75 -12.36 -5.92
N THR A 128 13.80 -12.08 -7.23
CA THR A 128 14.11 -10.73 -7.74
C THR A 128 12.94 -10.05 -8.42
N ILE A 129 12.15 -10.73 -9.24
CA ILE A 129 11.07 -10.08 -9.99
C ILE A 129 9.76 -10.16 -9.20
N GLU A 130 9.36 -11.36 -8.80
CA GLU A 130 8.12 -11.58 -8.06
C GLU A 130 8.13 -10.87 -6.71
N SER A 131 9.25 -10.88 -5.99
CA SER A 131 9.39 -10.18 -4.71
C SER A 131 9.05 -8.69 -4.80
N ILE A 132 9.48 -8.01 -5.86
CA ILE A 132 9.13 -6.60 -6.10
C ILE A 132 7.67 -6.43 -6.56
N LEU A 133 7.20 -7.26 -7.49
CA LEU A 133 5.82 -7.18 -7.99
C LEU A 133 4.81 -7.39 -6.87
N THR A 134 5.17 -8.22 -5.88
CA THR A 134 4.25 -8.69 -4.85
C THR A 134 4.45 -8.03 -3.47
N GLY A 135 5.48 -7.18 -3.30
CA GLY A 135 5.85 -6.59 -2.02
C GLY A 135 4.72 -5.82 -1.33
N ASN A 136 4.00 -5.00 -2.10
CA ASN A 136 2.86 -4.19 -1.62
C ASN A 136 1.52 -4.62 -2.22
N ILE A 137 1.41 -5.87 -2.68
CA ILE A 137 0.25 -6.32 -3.47
C ILE A 137 -1.07 -6.25 -2.69
N LEU A 138 -1.03 -6.42 -1.37
CA LEU A 138 -2.23 -6.37 -0.51
C LEU A 138 -2.85 -4.98 -0.41
N THR A 139 -2.05 -3.93 -0.53
CA THR A 139 -2.50 -2.54 -0.46
C THR A 139 -2.89 -2.00 -1.83
N CYS A 140 -2.10 -2.27 -2.86
CA CYS A 140 -2.27 -1.61 -4.16
C CYS A 140 -3.16 -2.38 -5.15
N PHE A 141 -3.11 -3.71 -5.19
CA PHE A 141 -3.66 -4.49 -6.30
C PHE A 141 -5.20 -4.45 -6.37
N GLY A 142 -5.87 -4.45 -5.22
CA GLY A 142 -7.33 -4.31 -5.15
C GLY A 142 -7.80 -2.99 -5.77
N ASN A 143 -7.07 -1.90 -5.54
CA ASN A 143 -7.40 -0.54 -5.97
C ASN A 143 -6.69 -0.09 -7.27
N SER A 144 -5.88 -0.94 -7.89
CA SER A 144 -5.19 -0.62 -9.14
C SER A 144 -6.16 -0.62 -10.33
N THR A 145 -5.88 0.21 -11.34
CA THR A 145 -6.66 0.23 -12.59
C THR A 145 -6.47 -1.07 -13.41
N MET A 146 -7.32 -1.29 -14.42
CA MET A 146 -7.11 -2.40 -15.34
C MET A 146 -5.80 -2.26 -16.13
N GLN A 147 -5.43 -1.04 -16.49
CA GLN A 147 -4.16 -0.74 -17.17
C GLN A 147 -2.96 -1.12 -16.29
N ASP A 148 -3.00 -0.76 -15.01
CA ASP A 148 -1.95 -1.11 -14.04
C ASP A 148 -1.80 -2.63 -13.91
N ARG A 149 -2.92 -3.36 -13.76
CA ARG A 149 -2.92 -4.83 -13.68
C ARG A 149 -2.34 -5.47 -14.94
N ARG A 150 -2.73 -4.97 -16.12
CA ARG A 150 -2.18 -5.43 -17.41
C ARG A 150 -0.67 -5.16 -17.49
N ALA A 151 -0.21 -4.00 -17.01
CA ALA A 151 1.21 -3.65 -17.00
C ALA A 151 2.03 -4.61 -16.12
N LEU A 152 1.55 -4.91 -14.91
CA LEU A 152 2.18 -5.88 -14.03
C LEU A 152 2.16 -7.30 -14.62
N GLN A 153 1.02 -7.75 -15.16
CA GLN A 153 0.90 -9.09 -15.73
C GLN A 153 1.78 -9.29 -16.97
N ARG A 154 2.05 -8.23 -17.76
CA ARG A 154 3.01 -8.29 -18.88
C ARG A 154 4.43 -8.65 -18.42
N VAL A 155 4.85 -8.20 -17.23
CA VAL A 155 6.16 -8.56 -16.67
C VAL A 155 6.20 -10.06 -16.38
N VAL A 156 5.17 -10.59 -15.72
CA VAL A 156 5.07 -12.03 -15.41
C VAL A 156 5.05 -12.87 -16.68
N ARG A 157 4.25 -12.49 -17.68
CA ARG A 157 4.22 -13.20 -18.98
C ARG A 157 5.58 -13.18 -19.69
N SER A 158 6.29 -12.05 -19.63
CA SER A 158 7.63 -11.94 -20.22
C SER A 158 8.62 -12.87 -19.52
N ALA A 159 8.60 -12.92 -18.19
CA ALA A 159 9.43 -13.85 -17.43
C ALA A 159 9.09 -15.32 -17.76
N GLY A 160 7.80 -15.67 -17.82
CA GLY A 160 7.36 -17.02 -18.14
C GLY A 160 7.84 -17.50 -19.51
N ARG A 161 7.80 -16.61 -20.52
CA ARG A 161 8.37 -16.89 -21.86
C ARG A 161 9.88 -17.10 -21.82
N THR A 162 10.62 -16.27 -21.07
CA THR A 162 12.08 -16.40 -20.93
C THR A 162 12.46 -17.71 -20.23
N ILE A 163 11.70 -18.11 -19.20
CA ILE A 163 11.93 -19.35 -18.44
C ILE A 163 11.42 -20.58 -19.21
N ARG A 164 10.53 -20.39 -20.18
CA ARG A 164 9.73 -21.44 -20.86
C ARG A 164 8.89 -22.25 -19.88
N SER A 165 8.20 -21.55 -18.98
CA SER A 165 7.37 -22.18 -17.96
C SER A 165 6.24 -21.26 -17.53
N GLU A 166 5.11 -21.87 -17.15
CA GLU A 166 3.99 -21.12 -16.60
C GLU A 166 4.33 -20.57 -15.21
N LEU A 167 3.97 -19.30 -15.03
CA LEU A 167 4.12 -18.58 -13.78
C LEU A 167 2.73 -18.18 -13.27
N PRO A 168 2.49 -18.21 -11.96
CA PRO A 168 1.20 -17.81 -11.40
C PRO A 168 0.86 -16.37 -11.79
N ASP A 169 -0.39 -16.13 -12.14
CA ASP A 169 -0.89 -14.79 -12.39
C ASP A 169 -0.93 -13.97 -11.09
N LEU A 170 -0.85 -12.64 -11.20
CA LEU A 170 -0.79 -11.80 -10.00
C LEU A 170 -2.11 -11.75 -9.24
N HIS A 171 -3.24 -12.03 -9.90
CA HIS A 171 -4.53 -12.05 -9.22
C HIS A 171 -4.62 -13.27 -8.30
N SER A 172 -4.20 -14.46 -8.73
CA SER A 172 -4.15 -15.64 -7.85
C SER A 172 -3.20 -15.44 -6.67
N ILE A 173 -2.02 -14.84 -6.90
CA ILE A 173 -1.09 -14.48 -5.83
C ILE A 173 -1.74 -13.50 -4.84
N TYR A 174 -2.39 -12.44 -5.35
CA TYR A 174 -3.09 -11.46 -4.53
C TYR A 174 -4.18 -12.12 -3.67
N SER A 175 -5.08 -12.89 -4.28
CA SER A 175 -6.18 -13.57 -3.59
C SER A 175 -5.67 -14.50 -2.49
N ARG A 176 -4.65 -15.32 -2.80
CA ARG A 176 -4.02 -16.22 -1.83
C ARG A 176 -3.40 -15.44 -0.67
N ARG A 177 -2.61 -14.40 -0.94
CA ARG A 177 -1.97 -13.59 0.11
C ARG A 177 -2.99 -12.83 0.96
N CYS A 178 -4.07 -12.34 0.33
CA CYS A 178 -5.15 -11.65 1.02
C CYS A 178 -5.80 -12.58 2.05
N TRP A 179 -6.18 -13.79 1.63
CA TRP A 179 -6.72 -14.81 2.50
C TRP A 179 -5.76 -15.23 3.60
N THR A 180 -4.49 -15.52 3.27
CA THR A 180 -3.49 -15.94 4.27
C THR A 180 -3.26 -14.85 5.32
N LYS A 181 -3.13 -13.57 4.92
CA LYS A 181 -2.94 -12.47 5.85
C LYS A 181 -4.18 -12.27 6.72
N ALA A 182 -5.38 -12.37 6.16
CA ALA A 182 -6.63 -12.29 6.90
C ALA A 182 -6.70 -13.36 7.99
N ARG A 183 -6.39 -14.62 7.66
CA ARG A 183 -6.36 -15.71 8.64
C ARG A 183 -5.35 -15.49 9.76
N LYS A 184 -4.17 -14.94 9.44
CA LYS A 184 -3.18 -14.58 10.48
C LYS A 184 -3.73 -13.52 11.43
N ILE A 185 -4.38 -12.48 10.91
CA ILE A 185 -5.00 -11.43 11.72
C ILE A 185 -6.12 -11.99 12.61
N VAL A 186 -6.98 -12.86 12.06
CA VAL A 186 -8.10 -13.47 12.81
C VAL A 186 -7.60 -14.38 13.94
N LYS A 187 -6.55 -15.17 13.68
CA LYS A 187 -5.99 -16.10 14.68
C LYS A 187 -5.26 -15.37 15.83
N ASP A 188 -4.69 -14.21 15.55
CA ASP A 188 -3.97 -13.41 16.52
C ASP A 188 -4.92 -12.42 17.20
N LEU A 189 -5.39 -12.77 18.40
CA LEU A 189 -6.28 -11.92 19.20
C LEU A 189 -5.63 -10.61 19.65
N SER A 190 -4.30 -10.56 19.74
CA SER A 190 -3.55 -9.35 20.12
C SER A 190 -3.36 -8.38 18.94
N HIS A 191 -3.64 -8.83 17.71
CA HIS A 191 -3.47 -8.01 16.53
C HIS A 191 -4.40 -6.79 16.58
N PRO A 192 -3.90 -5.55 16.36
CA PRO A 192 -4.70 -4.32 16.51
C PRO A 192 -5.93 -4.26 15.59
N ASN A 193 -5.86 -4.96 14.46
CA ASN A 193 -6.96 -5.09 13.49
C ASN A 193 -7.81 -6.36 13.65
N ASN A 194 -7.57 -7.21 14.67
CA ASN A 194 -8.37 -8.41 14.90
C ASN A 194 -9.86 -8.08 15.04
N ARG A 195 -10.17 -7.00 15.80
CA ARG A 195 -11.52 -6.48 16.01
C ARG A 195 -12.31 -6.16 14.72
N LEU A 196 -11.62 -5.91 13.60
CA LEU A 196 -12.29 -5.67 12.32
C LEU A 196 -12.93 -6.96 11.78
N PHE A 197 -12.48 -8.14 12.21
CA PHE A 197 -12.97 -9.45 11.82
C PHE A 197 -13.92 -10.05 12.86
N SER A 198 -15.09 -9.44 13.05
CA SER A 198 -16.13 -9.97 13.93
C SER A 198 -17.02 -10.99 13.22
N LEU A 199 -17.33 -12.10 13.88
CA LEU A 199 -18.31 -13.08 13.39
C LEU A 199 -19.74 -12.58 13.60
N LEU A 200 -20.66 -13.03 12.73
CA LEU A 200 -22.09 -12.93 12.96
C LEU A 200 -22.53 -13.90 14.07
N ARG A 201 -23.74 -13.72 14.60
CA ARG A 201 -24.32 -14.58 15.65
C ARG A 201 -24.30 -16.07 15.30
N SER A 202 -24.34 -16.42 14.01
CA SER A 202 -24.26 -17.80 13.54
C SER A 202 -22.87 -18.44 13.69
N GLY A 203 -21.83 -17.66 13.99
CA GLY A 203 -20.44 -18.14 14.08
C GLY A 203 -19.79 -18.54 12.74
N LYS A 204 -20.56 -18.57 11.64
CA LYS A 204 -20.09 -19.07 10.33
C LYS A 204 -19.50 -18.01 9.41
N ARG A 205 -19.97 -16.77 9.49
CA ARG A 205 -19.58 -15.69 8.57
C ARG A 205 -19.09 -14.48 9.33
N PHE A 206 -18.07 -13.83 8.79
CA PHE A 206 -17.61 -12.52 9.24
C PHE A 206 -18.59 -11.45 8.79
N ARG A 207 -18.83 -10.47 9.67
CA ARG A 207 -19.65 -9.30 9.40
C ARG A 207 -18.99 -8.44 8.32
N SER A 208 -19.66 -8.23 7.19
CA SER A 208 -19.15 -7.33 6.15
C SER A 208 -18.96 -5.90 6.68
N LEU A 209 -17.84 -5.27 6.33
CA LEU A 209 -17.64 -3.84 6.58
C LEU A 209 -18.56 -3.03 5.67
N LYS A 210 -19.22 -2.01 6.23
CA LYS A 210 -19.97 -1.03 5.44
C LYS A 210 -18.98 -0.24 4.60
N THR A 211 -19.18 -0.20 3.28
CA THR A 211 -18.29 0.51 2.36
C THR A 211 -19.09 1.48 1.51
N ASN A 212 -18.85 2.78 1.68
CA ASN A 212 -19.56 3.84 0.95
C ASN A 212 -18.88 4.23 -0.36
N THR A 213 -17.65 3.74 -0.60
CA THR A 213 -16.89 4.04 -1.83
C THR A 213 -16.31 2.77 -2.42
N GLU A 214 -16.14 2.76 -3.75
CA GLU A 214 -15.51 1.65 -4.45
C GLU A 214 -14.06 1.44 -3.99
N ARG A 215 -13.35 2.53 -3.68
CA ARG A 215 -11.98 2.51 -3.16
C ARG A 215 -11.89 1.76 -1.83
N LEU A 216 -12.80 2.05 -0.90
CA LEU A 216 -12.88 1.33 0.36
C LEU A 216 -13.29 -0.13 0.11
N ARG A 217 -14.30 -0.36 -0.75
CA ARG A 217 -14.78 -1.70 -1.13
C ARG A 217 -13.69 -2.60 -1.71
N ARG A 218 -12.72 -2.01 -2.41
CA ARG A 218 -11.58 -2.68 -3.06
C ARG A 218 -10.31 -2.73 -2.19
N SER A 219 -10.30 -2.07 -1.04
CA SER A 219 -9.19 -2.14 -0.09
C SER A 219 -9.07 -3.52 0.58
N PHE A 220 -7.95 -3.73 1.26
CA PHE A 220 -7.60 -5.02 1.87
C PHE A 220 -8.71 -5.60 2.77
N PHE A 221 -9.21 -4.87 3.76
CA PHE A 221 -10.11 -5.47 4.77
C PHE A 221 -11.44 -5.96 4.20
N PRO A 222 -12.19 -5.18 3.39
CA PRO A 222 -13.42 -5.69 2.78
C PRO A 222 -13.17 -6.85 1.81
N GLN A 223 -12.06 -6.85 1.08
CA GLN A 223 -11.68 -7.96 0.19
C GLN A 223 -11.31 -9.22 0.98
N ALA A 224 -10.55 -9.09 2.06
CA ALA A 224 -10.18 -10.16 2.96
C ALA A 224 -11.40 -10.84 3.58
N MET A 225 -12.38 -10.04 4.05
CA MET A 225 -13.62 -10.58 4.62
C MET A 225 -14.47 -11.33 3.60
N ARG A 226 -14.61 -10.78 2.38
CA ARG A 226 -15.30 -11.51 1.30
C ARG A 226 -14.61 -12.84 1.02
N SER A 227 -13.28 -12.82 0.89
CA SER A 227 -12.49 -14.02 0.64
C SER A 227 -12.71 -15.08 1.73
N LEU A 228 -12.67 -14.70 3.02
CA LEU A 228 -12.96 -15.62 4.12
C LEU A 228 -14.40 -16.16 4.07
N ASN A 229 -15.39 -15.31 3.83
CA ASN A 229 -16.81 -15.71 3.79
C ASN A 229 -17.15 -16.66 2.64
N HIS A 230 -16.49 -16.51 1.48
CA HIS A 230 -16.65 -17.44 0.37
C HIS A 230 -16.10 -18.84 0.69
N THR A 231 -15.02 -18.95 1.48
CA THR A 231 -14.45 -20.24 1.87
C THR A 231 -15.27 -20.95 2.96
N THR A 232 -15.88 -20.21 3.91
CA THR A 232 -16.66 -20.83 4.99
C THR A 232 -18.03 -21.38 4.55
N THR A 233 -18.47 -21.12 3.31
CA THR A 233 -19.76 -21.64 2.80
C THR A 233 -19.61 -23.07 2.22
N GLN A 234 -18.44 -23.71 2.34
CA GLN A 234 -18.16 -25.06 1.80
C GLN A 234 -18.18 -26.19 2.85
N TYR A 235 -18.78 -25.97 4.03
CA TYR A 235 -19.00 -26.98 5.07
C TYR A 235 -20.42 -26.92 5.63
#